data_AF-A0A5K1HQX7-F1
#
_entry.id   AF-A0A5K1HQX7-F1
#
_cell.length_a   1.000
_cell.length_b   1.000
_cell.length_c   1.000
_cell.angle_alpha   90.00
_cell.angle_beta   90.00
_cell.angle_gamma   90.00
#
_symmetry.space_group_name_H-M   'P 1'
#
loop_
_entity.id
_entity.type
_entity.pdbx_description
1 polymer ?
#
loop_
_entity_poly.entity_id
_entity_poly.type
_entity_poly.pdbx_seq_one_letter_code
_entity_poly.pdbx_strand_id
1 'polypeptide(L)'
;IKFGLFYVASYLNLLVSSLFVTVLYLGGWNLPIPYIPITELFEINKTSEVFGTTISLLITLAKAYLFLFIPISTRWTLPRLRMDQLLNLG
;
A
#
# COMPACT_ATOMS: atom_id res chain seq x y z
N ILE A 1 0.39 -2.45 29.47
CA ILE A 1 0.67 -1.47 28.37
C ILE A 1 1.74 -1.96 27.40
N LYS A 2 2.85 -2.57 27.87
CA LYS A 2 3.96 -3.04 27.00
C LYS A 2 3.53 -3.93 25.81
N PHE A 3 2.62 -4.88 26.04
CA PHE A 3 2.07 -5.72 24.97
C PHE A 3 1.24 -4.91 23.94
N GLY A 4 0.44 -3.95 24.40
CA GLY A 4 -0.38 -3.12 23.50
C GLY A 4 0.48 -2.27 22.55
N LEU A 5 1.58 -1.71 23.05
CA LEU A 5 2.55 -0.98 22.22
C LEU A 5 3.21 -1.90 21.19
N PHE A 6 3.62 -3.10 21.59
CA PHE A 6 4.20 -4.08 20.67
C PHE A 6 3.22 -4.52 19.58
N TYR A 7 1.95 -4.76 19.97
CA TYR A 7 0.89 -5.08 19.02
C TYR A 7 0.73 -3.96 17.99
N VAL A 8 0.42 -2.74 18.42
CA VAL A 8 0.19 -1.61 17.49
C VAL A 8 1.42 -1.34 16.61
N ALA A 9 2.63 -1.39 17.17
CA ALA A 9 3.87 -1.21 16.41
C ALA A 9 4.06 -2.26 15.30
N SER A 10 3.72 -3.52 15.57
CA SER A 10 3.85 -4.59 14.56
C SER A 10 2.92 -4.39 13.36
N TYR A 11 1.67 -3.95 13.58
CA TYR A 11 0.73 -3.64 12.50
C TYR A 11 1.09 -2.34 11.77
N LEU A 12 1.59 -1.34 12.48
CA LEU A 12 2.12 -0.12 11.86
C LEU A 12 3.30 -0.44 10.93
N ASN A 13 4.23 -1.30 11.36
CA ASN A 13 5.36 -1.70 10.52
C ASN A 13 4.89 -2.43 9.24
N LEU A 14 3.87 -3.28 9.36
CA LEU A 14 3.27 -3.95 8.21
C LEU A 14 2.63 -2.95 7.23
N LEU A 15 1.94 -1.92 7.72
CA LEU A 15 1.35 -0.87 6.90
C LEU A 15 2.42 0.02 6.23
N VAL A 16 3.48 0.38 6.95
CA VAL A 16 4.56 1.23 6.41
C VAL A 16 5.35 0.48 5.33
N SER A 17 5.65 -0.81 5.56
CA SER A 17 6.34 -1.62 4.55
C SER A 17 5.50 -1.81 3.28
N SER A 18 4.19 -2.01 3.37
CA SER A 18 3.33 -2.08 2.17
C SER A 18 3.23 -0.75 1.42
N LEU A 19 3.20 0.38 2.14
CA LEU A 19 3.29 1.72 1.54
C LEU A 19 4.62 1.90 0.81
N PHE A 20 5.73 1.49 1.41
CA PHE A 20 7.06 1.61 0.80
C PHE A 20 7.17 0.82 -0.51
N VAL A 21 6.67 -0.42 -0.53
CA VAL A 21 6.61 -1.24 -1.75
C VAL A 21 5.73 -0.58 -2.82
N THR A 22 4.59 -0.02 -2.42
CA THR A 22 3.67 0.66 -3.35
C THR A 22 4.30 1.90 -3.99
N VAL A 23 5.06 2.68 -3.23
CA VAL A 23 5.73 3.88 -3.72
C VAL A 23 6.91 3.52 -4.64
N LEU A 24 7.76 2.59 -4.22
CA LEU A 24 8.97 2.23 -4.98
C LEU A 24 8.68 1.46 -6.26
N TYR A 25 7.76 0.48 -6.22
CA TYR A 25 7.52 -0.42 -7.35
C TYR A 25 6.27 -0.09 -8.15
N LEU A 26 5.22 0.46 -7.53
CA LEU A 26 3.95 0.78 -8.21
C LEU A 26 3.78 2.27 -8.52
N GLY A 27 4.84 3.05 -8.36
CA GLY A 27 4.90 4.46 -8.76
C GLY A 27 4.01 5.38 -7.92
N GLY A 28 3.58 4.94 -6.72
CA GLY A 28 2.75 5.72 -5.82
C GLY A 28 1.51 6.30 -6.51
N TRP A 29 1.50 7.63 -6.65
CA TRP A 29 0.43 8.43 -7.26
C TRP A 29 0.26 8.26 -8.75
N ASN A 30 1.24 7.66 -9.45
CA ASN A 30 1.10 7.45 -10.88
C ASN A 30 0.16 6.28 -11.17
N LEU A 31 -0.88 6.56 -11.97
CA LEU A 31 -1.62 5.54 -12.69
C LEU A 31 -1.02 5.41 -14.11
N PRO A 32 -0.82 4.18 -14.61
CA PRO A 32 -0.35 3.96 -15.98
C PRO A 32 -1.45 4.19 -17.02
N ILE A 33 -2.67 4.51 -16.59
CA ILE A 33 -3.73 4.97 -17.49
C ILE A 33 -3.24 6.33 -18.00
N PRO A 34 -3.03 6.49 -19.32
CA PRO A 34 -2.68 7.80 -19.86
C PRO A 34 -3.72 8.80 -19.36
N TYR A 35 -3.37 10.08 -19.27
CA TYR A 35 -4.22 11.23 -18.98
C TYR A 35 -5.50 11.27 -19.86
N ILE A 36 -6.35 10.26 -19.72
CA ILE A 36 -7.66 10.07 -20.31
C ILE A 36 -8.58 10.87 -19.38
N PRO A 37 -9.54 11.62 -19.94
CA PRO A 37 -9.83 12.99 -19.58
C PRO A 37 -10.69 13.10 -18.32
N ILE A 38 -10.17 12.66 -17.17
CA ILE A 38 -10.77 13.02 -15.88
C ILE A 38 -10.50 14.50 -15.62
N THR A 39 -9.38 15.05 -16.12
CA THR A 39 -9.11 16.49 -16.09
C THR A 39 -10.12 17.24 -16.96
N GLU A 40 -10.40 16.81 -18.18
CA GLU A 40 -11.33 17.47 -19.11
C GLU A 40 -12.80 17.44 -18.60
N LEU A 41 -13.19 16.47 -17.75
CA LEU A 41 -14.52 16.43 -17.09
C LEU A 41 -14.58 17.30 -15.82
N PHE A 42 -13.43 17.58 -15.19
CA PHE A 42 -13.32 18.38 -13.96
C PHE A 42 -12.71 19.78 -14.18
N GLU A 43 -12.41 20.15 -15.43
CA GLU A 43 -11.63 21.34 -15.81
C GLU A 43 -12.36 22.68 -15.66
N ILE A 44 -13.54 22.72 -15.02
CA ILE A 44 -14.34 23.95 -14.95
C ILE A 44 -14.19 24.70 -13.61
N ASN A 45 -13.68 24.11 -12.52
CA ASN A 45 -13.64 24.80 -11.22
C ASN A 45 -12.33 24.60 -10.44
N LYS A 46 -11.85 25.64 -9.76
CA LYS A 46 -10.72 25.62 -8.80
C LYS A 46 -10.81 24.53 -7.72
N THR A 47 -12.00 23.95 -7.51
CA THR A 47 -12.23 22.81 -6.63
C THR A 47 -11.65 21.50 -7.18
N SER A 48 -11.44 21.39 -8.49
CA SER A 48 -10.97 20.19 -9.17
C SER A 48 -9.57 19.76 -8.77
N GLU A 49 -8.69 20.70 -8.45
CA GLU A 49 -7.31 20.41 -8.07
C GLU A 49 -7.22 19.70 -6.71
N VAL A 50 -8.06 20.11 -5.74
CA VAL A 50 -8.19 19.43 -4.44
C VAL A 50 -8.80 18.04 -4.61
N PHE A 51 -9.77 17.89 -5.52
CA PHE A 51 -10.33 16.56 -5.83
C PHE A 51 -9.31 15.65 -6.54
N GLY A 52 -8.48 16.19 -7.43
CA GLY A 52 -7.42 15.46 -8.14
C GLY A 52 -6.30 14.97 -7.22
N THR A 53 -5.90 15.78 -6.24
CA THR A 53 -4.94 15.34 -5.21
C THR A 53 -5.55 14.30 -4.26
N THR A 54 -6.81 14.47 -3.87
CA THR A 54 -7.53 13.52 -3.01
C THR A 54 -7.73 12.17 -3.71
N ILE A 55 -8.10 12.15 -4.99
CA ILE A 55 -8.29 10.89 -5.74
C ILE A 55 -6.96 10.15 -5.88
N SER A 56 -5.88 10.89 -6.17
CA SER A 56 -4.53 10.31 -6.26
C SER A 56 -4.14 9.66 -4.93
N LEU A 57 -4.39 10.34 -3.80
CA LEU A 57 -4.12 9.81 -2.45
C LEU A 57 -4.92 8.54 -2.16
N LEU A 58 -6.19 8.53 -2.54
CA LEU A 58 -7.05 7.36 -2.38
C LEU A 58 -6.53 6.18 -3.22
N ILE A 59 -6.06 6.42 -4.44
CA ILE A 59 -5.46 5.39 -5.30
C ILE A 59 -4.20 4.78 -4.67
N THR A 60 -3.30 5.61 -4.10
CA THR A 60 -2.12 5.10 -3.39
C THR A 60 -2.49 4.25 -2.18
N LEU A 61 -3.48 4.68 -1.40
CA LEU A 61 -3.98 3.91 -0.26
C LEU A 61 -4.60 2.59 -0.71
N ALA A 62 -5.42 2.60 -1.77
CA ALA A 62 -6.02 1.39 -2.32
C ALA A 62 -4.96 0.38 -2.78
N LYS A 63 -3.93 0.83 -3.50
CA LYS A 63 -2.78 -0.01 -3.88
C LYS A 63 -2.05 -0.57 -2.64
N ALA A 64 -1.83 0.26 -1.61
CA ALA A 64 -1.18 -0.17 -0.38
C ALA A 64 -2.00 -1.21 0.39
N TYR A 65 -3.34 -1.11 0.40
CA TYR A 65 -4.23 -2.13 0.96
C TYR A 65 -4.19 -3.44 0.18
N LEU A 66 -4.07 -3.39 -1.15
CA LEU A 66 -3.84 -4.59 -1.97
C LEU A 66 -2.53 -5.27 -1.59
N PHE A 67 -1.45 -4.52 -1.37
CA PHE A 67 -0.20 -5.07 -0.86
C PHE A 67 -0.29 -5.57 0.57
N LEU A 68 -1.13 -4.98 1.41
CA LEU A 68 -1.41 -5.44 2.77
C LEU A 68 -2.15 -6.78 2.77
N PHE A 69 -2.98 -7.04 1.76
CA PHE A 69 -3.66 -8.32 1.60
C PHE A 69 -2.70 -9.49 1.36
N ILE A 70 -1.58 -9.26 0.67
CA ILE A 70 -0.58 -10.31 0.38
C ILE A 70 0.02 -10.95 1.64
N PRO A 71 0.64 -10.23 2.61
CA PRO A 71 1.19 -10.86 3.81
C PRO A 71 0.12 -11.53 4.68
N ILE A 72 -1.14 -11.06 4.63
CA ILE A 72 -2.26 -11.71 5.33
C ILE A 72 -2.58 -13.06 4.68
N SER A 73 -2.68 -13.14 3.35
CA SER A 73 -2.94 -14.39 2.65
C SER A 73 -1.74 -15.35 2.70
N THR A 74 -0.51 -14.82 2.63
CA THR A 74 0.73 -15.58 2.82
C THR A 74 0.77 -16.31 4.17
N ARG A 75 0.26 -15.66 5.22
CA ARG A 75 0.19 -16.26 6.57
C ARG A 75 -0.68 -17.52 6.62
N TRP A 76 -1.67 -17.64 5.74
CA TRP A 76 -2.57 -18.80 5.68
C TRP A 76 -2.18 -19.83 4.62
N THR A 77 -1.35 -19.46 3.65
CA THR A 77 -0.95 -20.35 2.56
C THR A 77 0.36 -21.08 2.82
N LEU A 78 1.29 -20.48 3.55
CA LEU A 78 2.60 -21.08 3.82
C LEU A 78 2.62 -21.90 5.11
N PRO A 79 3.14 -23.14 5.09
CA PRO A 79 3.44 -23.89 6.30
C PRO A 79 4.58 -23.20 7.06
N ARG A 80 4.53 -23.24 8.39
CA ARG A 80 5.55 -22.60 9.23
C ARG A 80 6.91 -23.25 9.00
N LEU A 81 7.89 -22.46 8.57
CA LEU A 81 9.27 -22.91 8.35
C LEU A 81 10.06 -22.86 9.66
N ARG A 82 10.99 -23.79 9.83
CA ARG A 82 11.93 -23.82 10.96
C ARG A 82 13.06 -22.81 10.74
N MET A 83 13.63 -22.28 11.83
CA MET A 83 14.74 -21.31 11.77
C MET A 83 15.93 -21.82 10.93
N ASP A 84 16.26 -23.11 11.05
CA ASP A 84 17.36 -23.72 10.30
C ASP A 84 17.11 -23.70 8.77
N GLN A 85 15.84 -23.78 8.35
CA GLN A 85 15.45 -23.68 6.94
C GLN A 85 15.45 -22.23 6.47
N LEU A 86 15.01 -21.29 7.32
CA LEU A 86 15.02 -19.85 7.03
C LEU A 86 16.43 -19.31 6.82
N LEU A 87 17.39 -19.77 7.62
CA LEU A 87 18.79 -19.36 7.49
C LEU A 87 19.46 -19.90 6.22
N ASN A 88 18.94 -20.97 5.63
CA ASN A 88 19.45 -21.56 4.39
C ASN A 88 18.71 -21.06 3.12
N LEU A 89 17.77 -20.11 3.27
CA LEU A 89 16.95 -19.55 2.17
C LEU A 89 17.45 -18.19 1.67
N GLY A 90 18.34 -17.54 2.41
CA GLY A 90 18.97 -16.26 2.04
C GLY A 90 20.26 -16.48 1.26
#